data_AF-W2NB61-F1
#
_entry.id   AF-W2NB61-F1
#
_cell.length_a   1.000
_cell.length_b   1.000
_cell.length_c   1.000
_cell.angle_alpha   90.00
_cell.angle_beta   90.00
_cell.angle_gamma   90.00
#
_symmetry.space_group_name_H-M   'P 1'
#
loop_
_entity.id
_entity.type
_entity.pdbx_description
1 polymer ?
#
loop_
_entity_poly.entity_id
_entity_poly.type
_entity_poly.pdbx_seq_one_letter_code
_entity_poly.pdbx_strand_id
1 'polypeptide(L)'
;MGLSVDGQVWTWGACGGAVLGHGLYGSQKNALLAETILQRHQRLLSQRKKSSMASSSCPRLPQLKWMTPQRIPCFATPDMRICWVSAGAQHAAAISDTGDLYMWGEGYADDSDSLVLSSLPKLVNSGQVGTNAGASADIGTHSVEHVVCGGRQTIALTSGSFLARSMAKLHRDSIAQEEKNGIASADLILVVSGQRLPAHKLLLAQRSPVLRELILNEEQQQQHRLAATESVSETMELLLPTLRVDVARLVLEFIYTDSFALEVSKSSYYLIHDVLRAAKLYKLPSLVLLCRERLFSSSSLFGASKIAEDEMSDSNSEDDDEMETLSGSTRTLNDDMKFALSDEVWADIVLIAEGRSIPVHRCMLIARSEYFRAVLAFHRLAESANNERKMAVVNVEDSYAAIVRVLRFIYYDQVALQQLKRNEETDADVSDQLLEDLVAADKYGLERMKRLCEHAIALNTANCLEVLIVAELVHAAHLKQVAMRYIQTNLSDVTARREEFQRFQEDFPQLLEELYTSLRDASRDEYLLREWHTEVGTSLAAQREEQELQWGKKSDTATFPWVPLSLTVAFGTMYLSMMHAQEHEFSAVPATNLVAIAAIGGAIMMGYL
;
A
#
# COMPACT_ATOMS: atom_id res chain seq x y z
N MET A 1 -9.84 11.69 4.90
CA MET A 1 -8.67 11.70 3.99
C MET A 1 -9.10 12.31 2.68
N GLY A 2 -8.22 13.05 2.01
CA GLY A 2 -8.43 13.60 0.68
C GLY A 2 -7.22 13.29 -0.20
N LEU A 3 -7.46 13.01 -1.47
CA LEU A 3 -6.43 12.84 -2.47
C LEU A 3 -6.53 14.01 -3.46
N SER A 4 -5.42 14.72 -3.64
CA SER A 4 -5.33 15.80 -4.62
C SER A 4 -4.92 15.27 -5.99
N VAL A 5 -5.19 16.04 -7.06
CA VAL A 5 -4.94 15.64 -8.46
C VAL A 5 -3.45 15.43 -8.75
N ASP A 6 -2.60 16.18 -8.06
CA ASP A 6 -1.14 16.04 -8.03
C ASP A 6 -0.65 14.80 -7.27
N GLY A 7 -1.56 14.00 -6.71
CA GLY A 7 -1.26 12.76 -5.97
C GLY A 7 -0.83 12.97 -4.53
N GLN A 8 -1.09 14.16 -3.97
CA GLN A 8 -0.81 14.46 -2.57
C GLN A 8 -1.95 14.00 -1.66
N VAL A 9 -1.59 13.34 -0.55
CA VAL A 9 -2.56 12.83 0.42
C VAL A 9 -2.68 13.79 1.60
N TRP A 10 -3.92 14.21 1.85
CA TRP A 10 -4.30 15.08 2.95
C TRP A 10 -5.11 14.32 3.97
N THR A 11 -4.74 14.45 5.24
CA THR A 11 -5.43 13.78 6.34
C THR A 11 -5.77 14.79 7.43
N TRP A 12 -6.89 14.52 8.11
CA TRP A 12 -7.40 15.27 9.24
C TRP A 12 -8.28 14.33 10.06
N GLY A 13 -8.36 14.58 11.36
CA GLY A 13 -9.04 13.72 12.31
C GLY A 13 -8.19 12.53 12.76
N ALA A 14 -8.86 11.55 13.36
CA ALA A 14 -8.28 10.30 13.84
C ALA A 14 -9.03 9.11 13.25
N CYS A 15 -8.33 7.97 13.12
CA CYS A 15 -8.86 6.69 12.66
C CYS A 15 -8.34 5.59 13.61
N GLY A 16 -9.23 4.82 14.25
CA GLY A 16 -8.83 3.75 15.18
C GLY A 16 -7.88 4.19 16.30
N GLY A 17 -8.06 5.38 16.88
CA GLY A 17 -7.13 5.85 17.90
C GLY A 17 -5.75 6.28 17.37
N ALA A 18 -5.59 6.51 16.07
CA ALA A 18 -4.37 7.05 15.49
C ALA A 18 -4.60 8.31 14.66
N VAL A 19 -3.70 9.28 14.78
CA VAL A 19 -3.67 10.43 13.87
C VAL A 19 -3.17 9.92 12.52
N LEU A 20 -4.03 10.01 11.51
CA LEU A 20 -3.83 9.46 10.16
C LEU A 20 -2.53 9.99 9.53
N GLY A 21 -1.49 9.15 9.50
CA GLY A 21 -0.28 9.39 8.70
C GLY A 21 0.66 10.50 9.19
N HIS A 22 0.45 11.05 10.40
CA HIS A 22 1.27 12.17 10.92
C HIS A 22 2.23 11.79 12.05
N GLY A 23 2.26 10.53 12.48
CA GLY A 23 3.31 10.09 13.40
C GLY A 23 3.29 10.70 14.81
N LEU A 24 2.27 11.48 15.21
CA LEU A 24 2.27 12.25 16.46
C LEU A 24 2.53 11.36 17.69
N TYR A 25 3.49 11.80 18.53
CA TYR A 25 3.84 11.14 19.79
C TYR A 25 2.60 10.99 20.69
N GLY A 26 2.47 9.85 21.37
CA GLY A 26 1.29 9.56 22.21
C GLY A 26 -0.02 9.36 21.43
N SER A 27 0.01 9.25 20.10
CA SER A 27 -1.14 9.05 19.19
C SER A 27 -2.31 8.23 19.77
N GLN A 28 -2.05 7.08 20.40
CA GLN A 28 -3.11 6.26 21.02
C GLN A 28 -3.77 6.97 22.20
N LYS A 29 -2.96 7.50 23.12
CA LYS A 29 -3.45 8.30 24.25
C LYS A 29 -4.16 9.54 23.73
N ASN A 30 -3.58 10.24 22.75
CA ASN A 30 -4.12 11.48 22.21
C ASN A 30 -5.41 11.27 21.42
N ALA A 31 -5.58 10.13 20.74
CA ALA A 31 -6.79 9.84 19.99
C ALA A 31 -7.88 9.20 20.85
N LEU A 32 -7.54 8.32 21.81
CA LEU A 32 -8.47 7.91 22.87
C LEU A 32 -8.92 9.15 23.65
N LEU A 33 -7.99 10.02 24.02
CA LEU A 33 -8.32 11.29 24.66
C LEU A 33 -9.19 12.11 23.72
N ALA A 34 -8.82 12.31 22.45
CA ALA A 34 -9.60 13.07 21.47
C ALA A 34 -11.02 12.52 21.27
N GLU A 35 -11.21 11.21 21.19
CA GLU A 35 -12.53 10.59 21.10
C GLU A 35 -13.34 10.82 22.38
N THR A 36 -12.73 10.56 23.54
CA THR A 36 -13.35 10.82 24.85
C THR A 36 -13.71 12.31 24.99
N ILE A 37 -12.86 13.19 24.48
CA ILE A 37 -12.98 14.64 24.45
C ILE A 37 -14.11 15.09 23.52
N LEU A 38 -14.20 14.54 22.31
CA LEU A 38 -15.25 14.84 21.34
C LEU A 38 -16.61 14.37 21.85
N GLN A 39 -16.69 13.16 22.41
CA GLN A 39 -17.91 12.65 23.03
C GLN A 39 -18.35 13.54 24.22
N ARG A 40 -17.41 14.00 25.06
CA ARG A 40 -17.70 14.92 26.17
C ARG A 40 -18.16 16.29 25.67
N HIS A 41 -17.53 16.85 24.64
CA HIS A 41 -17.93 18.12 24.04
C HIS A 41 -19.33 18.03 23.41
N GLN A 42 -19.64 16.94 22.71
CA GLN A 42 -20.98 16.68 22.17
C GLN A 42 -22.03 16.61 23.29
N ARG A 43 -21.71 15.97 24.42
CA ARG A 43 -22.60 15.96 25.60
C ARG A 43 -22.85 17.38 26.13
N LEU A 44 -21.81 18.22 26.25
CA LEU A 44 -21.95 19.62 26.66
C LEU A 44 -22.84 20.42 25.71
N LEU A 45 -22.65 20.28 24.40
CA LEU A 45 -23.51 20.92 23.39
C LEU A 45 -24.96 20.45 23.49
N SER A 46 -25.19 19.15 23.76
CA SER A 46 -26.53 18.60 23.92
C SER A 46 -27.23 19.08 25.20
N GLN A 47 -26.48 19.25 26.30
CA GLN A 47 -27.00 19.76 27.58
C GLN A 47 -27.35 21.25 27.47
N ARG A 48 -26.54 22.04 26.77
CA ARG A 48 -26.84 23.44 26.47
C ARG A 48 -28.15 23.63 25.70
N LYS A 49 -28.48 22.71 24.77
CA LYS A 49 -29.77 22.75 24.06
C LYS A 49 -30.96 22.48 25.00
N LYS A 50 -30.75 21.79 26.12
CA LYS A 50 -31.80 21.46 27.09
C LYS A 50 -31.95 22.50 28.21
N SER A 51 -30.88 23.22 28.57
CA SER A 51 -30.93 24.28 29.59
C SER A 51 -31.10 25.67 28.95
N SER A 52 -32.21 26.36 29.24
CA SER A 52 -32.38 27.78 28.85
C SER A 52 -31.47 28.74 29.63
N MET A 53 -30.65 28.23 30.56
CA MET A 53 -29.64 28.98 31.31
C MET A 53 -28.37 29.12 30.47
N ALA A 54 -28.11 30.35 30.01
CA ALA A 54 -27.07 30.70 29.06
C ALA A 54 -25.75 31.19 29.69
N SER A 55 -25.42 30.86 30.94
CA SER A 55 -24.31 31.53 31.65
C SER A 55 -22.98 30.77 31.80
N SER A 56 -22.91 29.45 31.61
CA SER A 56 -21.61 28.76 31.69
C SER A 56 -20.93 28.68 30.32
N SER A 57 -19.83 29.42 30.11
CA SER A 57 -19.02 29.31 28.90
C SER A 57 -18.37 27.93 28.81
N CYS A 58 -18.81 27.10 27.85
CA CYS A 58 -18.09 25.87 27.52
C CYS A 58 -16.69 26.24 26.99
N PRO A 59 -15.60 25.66 27.52
CA PRO A 59 -14.27 25.83 26.98
C PRO A 59 -14.25 25.52 25.48
N ARG A 60 -13.68 26.41 24.67
CA ARG A 60 -13.53 26.16 23.22
C ARG A 60 -12.43 25.13 23.02
N LEU A 61 -12.70 24.13 22.17
CA LEU A 61 -11.71 23.12 21.82
C LEU A 61 -10.49 23.82 21.17
N PRO A 62 -9.25 23.57 21.63
CA PRO A 62 -8.06 24.13 21.00
C PRO A 62 -7.97 23.65 19.55
N GLN A 63 -7.48 24.49 18.66
CA GLN A 63 -7.19 24.08 17.29
C GLN A 63 -5.90 23.26 17.27
N LEU A 64 -6.05 21.94 17.34
CA LEU A 64 -4.94 20.99 17.27
C LEU A 64 -4.56 20.75 15.80
N LYS A 65 -3.29 20.50 15.52
CA LYS A 65 -2.78 20.34 14.15
C LYS A 65 -3.54 19.28 13.36
N TRP A 66 -3.82 18.14 13.99
CA TRP A 66 -4.54 17.02 13.38
C TRP A 66 -6.02 17.29 13.08
N MET A 67 -6.61 18.37 13.62
CA MET A 67 -7.99 18.75 13.30
C MET A 67 -8.12 19.49 11.97
N THR A 68 -7.01 19.99 11.44
CA THR A 68 -6.95 20.68 10.16
C THR A 68 -6.42 19.75 9.08
N PRO A 69 -6.78 19.94 7.80
CA PRO A 69 -6.15 19.22 6.70
C PRO A 69 -4.64 19.44 6.69
N GLN A 70 -3.88 18.34 6.80
CA GLN A 70 -2.43 18.33 6.77
C GLN A 70 -1.97 17.33 5.72
N ARG A 71 -0.84 17.60 5.06
CA ARG A 71 -0.24 16.65 4.10
C ARG A 71 0.52 15.56 4.84
N ILE A 72 0.39 14.32 4.40
CA ILE A 72 1.24 13.24 4.87
C ILE A 72 2.66 13.48 4.32
N PRO A 73 3.66 13.76 5.18
CA PRO A 73 4.97 14.19 4.68
C PRO A 73 5.73 13.07 3.94
N CYS A 74 5.53 11.79 4.28
CA CYS A 74 6.21 10.70 3.58
C CYS A 74 5.72 10.46 2.14
N PHE A 75 4.56 11.01 1.78
CA PHE A 75 4.06 11.02 0.40
C PHE A 75 4.31 12.35 -0.32
N ALA A 76 4.94 13.32 0.36
CA ALA A 76 5.21 14.64 -0.16
C ALA A 76 6.59 14.74 -0.86
N THR A 77 7.05 13.64 -1.45
CA THR A 77 8.27 13.60 -2.28
C THR A 77 7.91 13.73 -3.77
N PRO A 78 8.79 14.31 -4.60
CA PRO A 78 8.54 14.45 -6.04
C PRO A 78 8.38 13.10 -6.75
N ASP A 79 9.01 12.05 -6.22
CA ASP A 79 9.08 10.72 -6.84
C ASP A 79 7.92 9.78 -6.40
N MET A 80 7.06 10.26 -5.50
CA MET A 80 5.91 9.51 -4.99
C MET A 80 4.60 10.20 -5.37
N ARG A 81 3.80 9.53 -6.19
CA ARG A 81 2.45 9.97 -6.54
C ARG A 81 1.42 8.95 -6.08
N ILE A 82 0.54 9.33 -5.16
CA ILE A 82 -0.57 8.48 -4.75
C ILE A 82 -1.72 8.60 -5.76
N CYS A 83 -2.26 7.45 -6.19
CA CYS A 83 -3.37 7.39 -7.15
C CYS A 83 -4.68 6.92 -6.51
N TRP A 84 -4.61 6.23 -5.37
CA TRP A 84 -5.77 5.69 -4.67
C TRP A 84 -5.62 5.83 -3.16
N VAL A 85 -6.72 6.11 -2.47
CA VAL A 85 -6.78 6.13 -1.01
C VAL A 85 -8.04 5.44 -0.53
N SER A 86 -7.95 4.78 0.62
CA SER A 86 -9.09 4.14 1.28
C SER A 86 -8.98 4.34 2.78
N ALA A 87 -10.07 4.77 3.42
CA ALA A 87 -10.12 5.00 4.85
C ALA A 87 -11.19 4.10 5.48
N GLY A 88 -10.76 3.19 6.34
CA GLY A 88 -11.62 2.31 7.15
C GLY A 88 -11.89 2.89 8.54
N ALA A 89 -12.44 2.07 9.43
CA ALA A 89 -12.71 2.48 10.81
C ALA A 89 -11.45 2.49 11.69
N GLN A 90 -10.58 1.50 11.47
CA GLN A 90 -9.37 1.28 12.28
C GLN A 90 -8.08 1.58 11.53
N HIS A 91 -8.08 1.46 10.22
CA HIS A 91 -6.90 1.61 9.37
C HIS A 91 -7.24 2.35 8.08
N ALA A 92 -6.21 2.89 7.45
CA ALA A 92 -6.28 3.50 6.15
C ALA A 92 -5.20 2.91 5.25
N ALA A 93 -5.43 3.03 3.94
CA ALA A 93 -4.51 2.60 2.92
C ALA A 93 -4.36 3.66 1.81
N ALA A 94 -3.21 3.65 1.16
CA ALA A 94 -2.93 4.41 -0.04
C ALA A 94 -2.14 3.56 -1.03
N ILE A 95 -2.35 3.79 -2.32
CA ILE A 95 -1.63 3.11 -3.40
C ILE A 95 -0.88 4.17 -4.22
N SER A 96 0.41 3.93 -4.46
CA SER A 96 1.18 4.72 -5.42
C SER A 96 0.80 4.39 -6.86
N ASP A 97 1.13 5.28 -7.80
CA ASP A 97 1.05 4.98 -9.23
C ASP A 97 1.93 3.80 -9.68
N THR A 98 3.00 3.50 -8.93
CA THR A 98 3.83 2.30 -9.12
C THR A 98 3.17 1.02 -8.60
N GLY A 99 2.09 1.10 -7.81
CA GLY A 99 1.36 -0.06 -7.26
C GLY A 99 1.85 -0.52 -5.88
N ASP A 100 2.60 0.33 -5.19
CA ASP A 100 3.03 0.09 -3.81
C ASP A 100 1.87 0.41 -2.85
N LEU A 101 1.57 -0.53 -1.95
CA LEU A 101 0.47 -0.43 -1.00
C LEU A 101 0.99 0.00 0.37
N TYR A 102 0.54 1.17 0.80
CA TYR A 102 0.82 1.70 2.12
C TYR A 102 -0.39 1.52 3.02
N MET A 103 -0.18 1.06 4.25
CA MET A 103 -1.23 0.95 5.27
C MET A 103 -0.78 1.53 6.60
N TRP A 104 -1.71 2.10 7.36
CA TRP A 104 -1.47 2.60 8.72
C TRP A 104 -2.75 2.57 9.55
N GLY A 105 -2.59 2.59 10.87
CA GLY A 105 -3.69 2.54 11.84
C GLY A 105 -3.62 1.35 12.79
N GLU A 106 -4.74 1.03 13.43
CA GLU A 106 -4.88 -0.02 14.44
C GLU A 106 -4.97 -1.41 13.78
N GLY A 107 -4.11 -2.35 14.21
CA GLY A 107 -4.15 -3.76 13.78
C GLY A 107 -3.07 -4.25 12.81
N TYR A 108 -2.05 -3.43 12.49
CA TYR A 108 -0.96 -3.81 11.56
C TYR A 108 0.45 -3.89 12.20
N ALA A 109 0.51 -4.09 13.52
CA ALA A 109 1.77 -4.37 14.23
C ALA A 109 1.84 -5.86 14.57
N ASP A 110 2.59 -6.59 13.76
CA ASP A 110 2.86 -8.03 13.91
C ASP A 110 3.98 -8.32 14.92
N ASP A 111 4.12 -7.51 15.98
CA ASP A 111 5.09 -7.85 17.03
C ASP A 111 4.65 -7.40 18.42
N SER A 112 4.58 -8.39 19.29
CA SER A 112 4.09 -8.32 20.66
C SER A 112 4.99 -7.58 21.64
N ASP A 113 6.10 -6.98 21.20
CA ASP A 113 6.98 -6.15 22.05
C ASP A 113 7.15 -4.70 21.58
N SER A 114 6.52 -4.28 20.48
CA SER A 114 6.49 -2.87 20.06
C SER A 114 5.07 -2.32 20.13
N LEU A 115 4.66 -1.88 21.32
CA LEU A 115 3.40 -1.16 21.59
C LEU A 115 3.25 0.18 20.83
N VAL A 116 4.09 0.45 19.83
CA VAL A 116 3.99 1.60 18.92
C VAL A 116 3.12 1.21 17.73
N LEU A 117 1.80 1.30 17.88
CA LEU A 117 0.86 1.41 16.76
C LEU A 117 1.43 2.41 15.72
N SER A 118 1.68 1.95 14.49
CA SER A 118 2.35 2.77 13.49
C SER A 118 1.39 3.80 12.91
N SER A 119 1.43 5.01 13.47
CA SER A 119 0.74 6.18 12.92
C SER A 119 1.40 6.74 11.64
N LEU A 120 2.48 6.12 11.16
CA LEU A 120 3.10 6.40 9.86
C LEU A 120 2.68 5.32 8.84
N PRO A 121 2.48 5.69 7.56
CA PRO A 121 2.21 4.74 6.48
C PRO A 121 3.34 3.73 6.30
N LYS A 122 3.04 2.44 6.41
CA LYS A 122 3.99 1.35 6.16
C LYS A 122 3.70 0.66 4.84
N LEU A 123 4.74 0.38 4.07
CA LEU A 123 4.70 -0.44 2.87
C LEU A 123 4.38 -1.91 3.22
N VAL A 124 3.28 -2.43 2.69
CA VAL A 124 2.77 -3.78 2.98
C VAL A 124 3.24 -4.80 1.96
N ASN A 125 3.28 -4.45 0.68
CA ASN A 125 3.75 -5.33 -0.39
C ASN A 125 5.28 -5.29 -0.57
N SER A 126 6.01 -5.28 0.55
CA SER A 126 7.47 -5.36 0.58
C SER A 126 8.02 -6.78 0.42
N GLY A 127 7.14 -7.79 0.42
CA GLY A 127 7.53 -9.21 0.36
C GLY A 127 8.08 -9.75 1.68
N GLN A 128 7.96 -9.01 2.78
CA GLN A 128 8.32 -9.50 4.10
C GLN A 128 7.24 -10.44 4.63
N VAL A 129 7.63 -11.71 4.85
CA VAL A 129 6.80 -12.71 5.52
C VAL A 129 6.77 -12.36 7.00
N GLY A 130 5.68 -11.72 7.44
CA GLY A 130 5.34 -11.60 8.86
C GLY A 130 5.41 -12.97 9.54
N THR A 131 5.87 -13.01 10.77
CA THR A 131 6.16 -14.26 11.50
C THR A 131 4.90 -15.06 11.81
N ASN A 132 3.68 -14.52 11.60
CA ASN A 132 2.43 -15.25 11.78
C ASN A 132 1.44 -15.10 10.61
N ALA A 133 0.91 -16.26 10.21
CA ALA A 133 -0.35 -16.50 9.48
C ALA A 133 -0.43 -16.21 7.95
N GLY A 134 0.00 -17.20 7.17
CA GLY A 134 -0.93 -17.99 6.32
C GLY A 134 -1.50 -17.41 5.01
N ALA A 135 -1.35 -16.12 4.68
CA ALA A 135 -1.95 -15.59 3.44
C ALA A 135 -1.24 -14.40 2.75
N SER A 136 -0.20 -13.79 3.33
CA SER A 136 0.40 -12.56 2.77
C SER A 136 1.65 -12.73 1.91
N ALA A 137 2.12 -13.98 1.69
CA ALA A 137 3.38 -14.23 0.96
C ALA A 137 3.34 -13.77 -0.52
N ASP A 138 2.16 -13.78 -1.16
CA ASP A 138 2.04 -13.48 -2.60
C ASP A 138 1.83 -12.00 -2.93
N ILE A 139 1.36 -11.16 -2.00
CA ILE A 139 1.10 -9.74 -2.35
C ILE A 139 2.38 -8.97 -2.63
N GLY A 140 3.51 -9.37 -2.03
CA GLY A 140 4.79 -8.66 -2.15
C GLY A 140 5.42 -8.69 -3.54
N THR A 141 5.06 -9.68 -4.37
CA THR A 141 5.54 -9.81 -5.75
C THR A 141 4.64 -9.10 -6.75
N HIS A 142 3.41 -8.75 -6.35
CA HIS A 142 2.41 -8.19 -7.23
C HIS A 142 2.15 -6.71 -6.98
N SER A 143 1.85 -5.98 -8.06
CA SER A 143 1.44 -4.58 -7.95
C SER A 143 -0.04 -4.49 -7.55
N VAL A 144 -0.40 -3.57 -6.67
CA VAL A 144 -1.79 -3.37 -6.22
C VAL A 144 -2.45 -2.28 -7.07
N GLU A 145 -3.64 -2.55 -7.60
CA GLU A 145 -4.41 -1.59 -8.41
C GLU A 145 -5.50 -0.90 -7.58
N HIS A 146 -6.16 -1.65 -6.69
CA HIS A 146 -7.25 -1.13 -5.87
C HIS A 146 -7.19 -1.68 -4.45
N VAL A 147 -7.57 -0.85 -3.48
CA VAL A 147 -7.69 -1.26 -2.08
C VAL A 147 -8.97 -0.70 -1.47
N VAL A 148 -9.63 -1.51 -0.65
CA VAL A 148 -10.81 -1.14 0.12
C VAL A 148 -10.58 -1.53 1.58
N CYS A 149 -10.74 -0.56 2.46
CA CYS A 149 -10.57 -0.68 3.91
C CYS A 149 -11.95 -0.66 4.57
N GLY A 150 -12.32 -1.77 5.21
CA GLY A 150 -13.54 -1.90 5.99
C GLY A 150 -13.33 -1.55 7.46
N GLY A 151 -14.08 -2.22 8.35
CA GLY A 151 -13.88 -2.09 9.79
C GLY A 151 -12.52 -2.64 10.23
N ARG A 152 -12.35 -3.96 10.11
CA ARG A 152 -11.09 -4.69 10.40
C ARG A 152 -10.48 -5.37 9.19
N GLN A 153 -11.20 -5.38 8.07
CA GLN A 153 -10.83 -6.12 6.87
C GLN A 153 -10.26 -5.17 5.83
N THR A 154 -9.29 -5.65 5.06
CA THR A 154 -8.79 -4.98 3.86
C THR A 154 -8.88 -5.96 2.69
N ILE A 155 -9.36 -5.48 1.55
CA ILE A 155 -9.34 -6.22 0.29
C ILE A 155 -8.44 -5.43 -0.65
N ALA A 156 -7.44 -6.09 -1.22
CA ALA A 156 -6.54 -5.54 -2.23
C ALA A 156 -6.70 -6.35 -3.53
N LEU A 157 -6.86 -5.64 -4.65
CA LEU A 157 -6.86 -6.23 -5.99
C LEU A 157 -5.48 -6.00 -6.59
N THR A 158 -4.82 -7.08 -6.99
CA THR A 158 -3.48 -7.06 -7.57
C THR A 158 -3.50 -7.27 -9.08
N SER A 159 -2.45 -6.82 -9.75
CA SER A 159 -2.24 -6.97 -11.19
C SER A 159 -0.75 -7.17 -11.46
N GLY A 160 -0.40 -8.28 -12.11
CA GLY A 160 0.96 -8.60 -12.57
C GLY A 160 2.07 -8.39 -11.53
N SER A 161 3.32 -8.49 -11.97
CA SER A 161 4.49 -8.12 -11.15
C SER A 161 4.93 -6.67 -11.41
N PHE A 162 5.74 -6.12 -10.51
CA PHE A 162 6.36 -4.80 -10.72
C PHE A 162 7.29 -4.78 -11.94
N LEU A 163 8.02 -5.88 -12.15
CA LEU A 163 8.82 -6.10 -13.35
C LEU A 163 7.97 -6.08 -14.62
N ALA A 164 6.84 -6.80 -14.63
CA ALA A 164 5.89 -6.82 -15.75
C ALA A 164 5.41 -5.42 -16.11
N ARG A 165 5.12 -4.57 -15.12
CA ARG A 165 4.72 -3.17 -15.34
C ARG A 165 5.84 -2.35 -16.00
N SER A 166 7.09 -2.51 -15.56
CA SER A 166 8.24 -1.84 -16.18
C SER A 166 8.52 -2.34 -17.60
N MET A 167 8.39 -3.64 -17.84
CA MET A 167 8.56 -4.24 -19.17
C MET A 167 7.45 -3.79 -20.13
N ALA A 168 6.20 -3.74 -19.66
CA ALA A 168 5.07 -3.21 -20.45
C ALA A 168 5.29 -1.74 -20.84
N LYS A 169 5.82 -0.93 -19.92
CA LYS A 169 6.19 0.47 -20.19
C LYS A 169 7.27 0.54 -21.26
N LEU A 170 8.32 -0.28 -21.14
CA LEU A 170 9.38 -0.38 -22.15
C LEU A 170 8.82 -0.72 -23.54
N HIS A 171 7.94 -1.72 -23.64
CA HIS A 171 7.30 -2.10 -24.90
C HIS A 171 6.44 -0.97 -25.50
N ARG A 172 5.67 -0.27 -24.66
CA ARG A 172 4.87 0.86 -25.11
C ARG A 172 5.74 2.02 -25.60
N ASP A 173 6.82 2.30 -24.88
CA ASP A 173 7.78 3.34 -25.23
C ASP A 173 8.51 2.99 -26.55
N SER A 174 8.84 1.71 -26.78
CA SER A 174 9.48 1.27 -28.03
C SER A 174 8.53 1.41 -29.23
N ILE A 175 7.24 1.09 -29.07
CA ILE A 175 6.22 1.32 -30.11
C ILE A 175 6.10 2.82 -30.42
N ALA A 176 6.05 3.67 -29.40
CA ALA A 176 5.91 5.12 -29.61
C ALA A 176 7.18 5.75 -30.25
N GLN A 177 8.35 5.14 -30.06
CA GLN A 177 9.64 5.67 -30.52
C GLN A 177 10.08 5.19 -31.90
N GLU A 178 9.43 4.19 -32.51
CA GLU A 178 9.66 3.83 -33.93
C GLU A 178 9.46 5.04 -34.87
N GLU A 179 8.66 6.03 -34.46
CA GLU A 179 8.45 7.26 -35.23
C GLU A 179 9.56 8.32 -35.04
N LYS A 180 10.46 8.19 -34.04
CA LYS A 180 11.38 9.27 -33.61
C LYS A 180 12.81 8.85 -33.20
N ASN A 181 13.24 7.61 -33.43
CA ASN A 181 14.61 7.13 -33.14
C ASN A 181 15.06 7.31 -31.67
N GLY A 182 14.16 7.06 -30.72
CA GLY A 182 14.38 7.28 -29.28
C GLY A 182 15.27 6.26 -28.55
N ILE A 183 15.55 6.49 -27.27
CA ILE A 183 16.55 5.82 -26.39
C ILE A 183 16.19 4.36 -26.04
N ALA A 184 14.91 4.01 -26.08
CA ALA A 184 14.34 2.69 -25.82
C ALA A 184 14.01 1.98 -27.15
N SER A 185 14.94 2.02 -28.10
CA SER A 185 14.77 1.38 -29.40
C SER A 185 14.74 -0.14 -29.25
N ALA A 186 13.72 -0.77 -29.84
CA ALA A 186 13.68 -2.21 -30.01
C ALA A 186 14.87 -2.70 -30.84
N ASP A 187 15.44 -3.85 -30.44
CA ASP A 187 16.55 -4.52 -31.14
C ASP A 187 16.05 -5.57 -32.16
N LEU A 188 14.74 -5.86 -32.15
CA LEU A 188 14.06 -6.76 -33.08
C LEU A 188 12.72 -6.16 -33.55
N ILE A 189 12.38 -6.37 -34.81
CA ILE A 189 11.07 -6.07 -35.38
C ILE A 189 10.45 -7.38 -35.84
N LEU A 190 9.31 -7.75 -35.27
CA LEU A 190 8.50 -8.87 -35.75
C LEU A 190 7.62 -8.39 -36.90
N VAL A 191 7.77 -9.02 -38.07
CA VAL A 191 6.95 -8.71 -39.25
C VAL A 191 5.85 -9.76 -39.37
N VAL A 192 4.63 -9.36 -39.05
CA VAL A 192 3.44 -10.22 -38.96
C VAL A 192 2.36 -9.69 -39.89
N SER A 193 2.00 -10.46 -40.92
CA SER A 193 0.99 -10.04 -41.92
C SER A 193 1.24 -8.63 -42.51
N GLY A 194 2.52 -8.26 -42.70
CA GLY A 194 2.93 -6.94 -43.19
C GLY A 194 2.95 -5.82 -42.15
N GLN A 195 2.54 -6.08 -40.90
CA GLN A 195 2.71 -5.14 -39.79
C GLN A 195 4.04 -5.36 -39.08
N ARG A 196 4.68 -4.25 -38.68
CA ARG A 196 5.94 -4.23 -37.93
C ARG A 196 5.60 -4.08 -36.45
N LEU A 197 6.09 -4.99 -35.61
CA LEU A 197 5.89 -4.98 -34.17
C LEU A 197 7.27 -4.95 -33.48
N PRO A 198 7.66 -3.81 -32.86
CA PRO A 198 8.94 -3.70 -32.18
C PRO A 198 8.96 -4.56 -30.92
N ALA A 199 10.06 -5.29 -30.70
CA ALA A 199 10.25 -6.16 -29.56
C ALA A 199 11.72 -6.23 -29.12
N HIS A 200 11.97 -6.85 -27.96
CA HIS A 200 13.30 -7.06 -27.40
C HIS A 200 13.70 -8.52 -27.50
N LYS A 201 14.85 -8.82 -28.13
CA LYS A 201 15.36 -10.19 -28.34
C LYS A 201 15.41 -10.98 -27.03
N LEU A 202 15.96 -10.36 -25.98
CA LEU A 202 16.08 -10.94 -24.65
C LEU A 202 14.75 -11.50 -24.13
N LEU A 203 13.70 -10.67 -24.16
CA LEU A 203 12.39 -11.05 -23.60
C LEU A 203 11.74 -12.18 -24.42
N LEU A 204 11.78 -12.10 -25.75
CA LEU A 204 11.19 -13.13 -26.60
C LEU A 204 11.90 -14.47 -26.42
N ALA A 205 13.22 -14.46 -26.42
CA ALA A 205 14.02 -15.66 -26.38
C ALA A 205 14.03 -16.31 -25.00
N GLN A 206 13.98 -15.52 -23.93
CA GLN A 206 13.93 -16.08 -22.60
C GLN A 206 12.56 -16.71 -22.28
N ARG A 207 11.50 -16.13 -22.84
CA ARG A 207 10.12 -16.55 -22.60
C ARG A 207 9.67 -17.66 -23.55
N SER A 208 10.24 -17.74 -24.75
CA SER A 208 9.94 -18.79 -25.73
C SER A 208 11.23 -19.41 -26.29
N PRO A 209 11.46 -20.72 -26.07
CA PRO A 209 12.60 -21.40 -26.67
C PRO A 209 12.50 -21.46 -28.20
N VAL A 210 11.28 -21.48 -28.76
CA VAL A 210 11.07 -21.46 -30.22
C VAL A 210 11.50 -20.12 -30.80
N LEU A 211 11.12 -19.00 -30.17
CA LEU A 211 11.57 -17.68 -30.61
C LEU A 211 13.07 -17.51 -30.44
N ARG A 212 13.67 -18.06 -29.37
CA ARG A 212 15.13 -18.08 -29.17
C ARG A 212 15.86 -18.72 -30.35
N GLU A 213 15.45 -19.91 -30.77
CA GLU A 213 16.04 -20.60 -31.91
C GLU A 213 15.85 -19.84 -33.23
N LEU A 214 14.65 -19.29 -33.46
CA LEU A 214 14.37 -18.49 -34.66
C LEU A 214 15.26 -17.25 -34.75
N ILE A 215 15.42 -16.52 -33.64
CA ILE A 215 16.29 -15.33 -33.59
C ILE A 215 17.74 -15.71 -33.86
N LEU A 216 18.25 -16.77 -33.20
CA LEU A 216 19.64 -17.21 -33.40
C LEU A 216 19.92 -17.63 -34.86
N ASN A 217 19.00 -18.35 -35.48
CA ASN A 217 19.14 -18.78 -36.88
C ASN A 217 19.15 -17.59 -37.84
N GLU A 218 18.28 -16.60 -37.63
CA GLU A 218 18.21 -15.41 -38.48
C GLU A 218 19.46 -14.51 -38.27
N GLU A 219 20.01 -14.43 -37.06
CA GLU A 219 21.27 -13.70 -36.79
C GLU A 219 22.45 -14.33 -37.53
N GLN A 220 22.55 -15.66 -37.50
CA GLN A 220 23.58 -16.39 -38.26
C GLN A 220 23.46 -16.13 -39.76
N GLN A 221 22.23 -16.16 -40.30
CA GLN A 221 21.99 -15.84 -41.71
C GLN A 221 22.35 -14.39 -42.04
N GLN A 222 22.02 -13.44 -41.16
CA GLN A 222 22.37 -12.03 -41.33
C GLN A 222 23.88 -11.82 -41.33
N GLN A 223 24.62 -12.50 -40.45
CA GLN A 223 26.09 -12.48 -40.41
C GLN A 223 26.70 -13.06 -41.70
N HIS A 224 26.16 -14.16 -42.22
CA HIS A 224 26.57 -14.70 -43.52
C HIS A 224 26.29 -13.75 -44.68
N ARG A 225 25.15 -13.03 -44.67
CA ARG A 225 24.82 -12.01 -45.68
C ARG A 225 25.74 -10.77 -45.57
N LEU A 226 26.05 -10.33 -44.36
CA LEU A 226 26.97 -9.20 -44.09
C LEU A 226 28.38 -9.44 -44.63
N ALA A 227 28.86 -10.67 -44.59
CA ALA A 227 30.15 -11.05 -45.17
C ALA A 227 30.18 -11.01 -46.70
N ALA A 228 29.02 -10.87 -47.38
CA ALA A 228 28.85 -11.00 -48.83
C ALA A 228 28.45 -9.70 -49.58
N THR A 229 28.55 -8.52 -48.94
CA THR A 229 28.30 -7.13 -49.44
C THR A 229 26.85 -6.57 -49.35
N GLU A 230 26.79 -5.25 -49.07
CA GLU A 230 25.66 -4.27 -48.99
C GLU A 230 25.04 -3.93 -47.61
N SER A 231 24.76 -2.62 -47.47
CA SER A 231 24.31 -1.88 -46.29
C SER A 231 23.03 -2.45 -45.69
N VAL A 232 23.10 -2.87 -44.44
CA VAL A 232 22.01 -3.57 -43.76
C VAL A 232 21.25 -2.61 -42.86
N SER A 233 19.91 -2.74 -42.85
CA SER A 233 19.03 -2.12 -41.86
C SER A 233 19.57 -2.36 -40.45
N GLU A 234 19.67 -1.31 -39.64
CA GLU A 234 20.28 -1.34 -38.31
C GLU A 234 19.56 -2.24 -37.31
N THR A 235 18.31 -2.59 -37.60
CA THR A 235 17.43 -3.42 -36.77
C THR A 235 17.12 -4.74 -37.47
N MET A 236 17.15 -5.82 -36.69
CA MET A 236 16.85 -7.17 -37.17
C MET A 236 15.34 -7.33 -37.41
N GLU A 237 14.95 -7.92 -38.53
CA GLU A 237 13.55 -8.24 -38.82
C GLU A 237 13.33 -9.76 -38.80
N LEU A 238 12.34 -10.22 -38.03
CA LEU A 238 11.95 -11.63 -37.97
C LEU A 238 10.53 -11.81 -38.53
N LEU A 239 10.42 -12.61 -39.60
CA LEU A 239 9.15 -12.85 -40.28
C LEU A 239 8.38 -14.00 -39.59
N LEU A 240 7.15 -13.73 -39.18
CA LEU A 240 6.24 -14.74 -38.61
C LEU A 240 4.97 -14.86 -39.48
N PRO A 241 5.04 -15.61 -40.60
CA PRO A 241 4.00 -15.60 -41.63
C PRO A 241 2.71 -16.30 -41.21
N THR A 242 2.78 -17.22 -40.25
CA THR A 242 1.64 -18.04 -39.81
C THR A 242 0.77 -17.35 -38.77
N LEU A 243 1.23 -16.24 -38.20
CA LEU A 243 0.58 -15.57 -37.08
C LEU A 243 -0.29 -14.41 -37.57
N ARG A 244 -1.51 -14.31 -37.01
CA ARG A 244 -2.35 -13.13 -37.18
C ARG A 244 -1.84 -11.99 -36.31
N VAL A 245 -2.01 -10.75 -36.76
CA VAL A 245 -1.60 -9.55 -36.01
C VAL A 245 -2.23 -9.51 -34.62
N ASP A 246 -3.54 -9.72 -34.51
CA ASP A 246 -4.26 -9.63 -33.22
C ASP A 246 -3.72 -10.65 -32.22
N VAL A 247 -3.42 -11.87 -32.69
CA VAL A 247 -2.84 -12.95 -31.90
C VAL A 247 -1.42 -12.62 -31.50
N ALA A 248 -0.61 -12.09 -32.43
CA ALA A 248 0.77 -11.68 -32.15
C ALA A 248 0.84 -10.60 -31.07
N ARG A 249 -0.08 -9.62 -31.08
CA ARG A 249 -0.15 -8.58 -30.05
C ARG A 249 -0.46 -9.16 -28.67
N LEU A 250 -1.39 -10.10 -28.57
CA LEU A 250 -1.74 -10.75 -27.31
C LEU A 250 -0.61 -11.64 -26.77
N VAL A 251 0.06 -12.38 -27.66
CA VAL A 251 1.24 -13.18 -27.29
C VAL A 251 2.38 -12.28 -26.81
N LEU A 252 2.64 -11.16 -27.50
CA LEU A 252 3.61 -10.17 -27.07
C LEU A 252 3.22 -9.54 -25.72
N GLU A 253 1.97 -9.12 -25.55
CA GLU A 253 1.50 -8.58 -24.27
C GLU A 253 1.75 -9.56 -23.13
N PHE A 254 1.45 -10.84 -23.31
CA PHE A 254 1.75 -11.88 -22.34
C PHE A 254 3.26 -12.01 -22.06
N ILE A 255 4.11 -12.00 -23.09
CA ILE A 255 5.57 -12.10 -22.93
C ILE A 255 6.12 -10.98 -22.03
N TYR A 256 5.57 -9.78 -22.12
CA TYR A 256 6.00 -8.62 -21.32
C TYR A 256 5.31 -8.50 -19.96
N THR A 257 4.14 -9.12 -19.76
CA THR A 257 3.29 -8.82 -18.59
C THR A 257 2.90 -10.00 -17.72
N ASP A 258 3.12 -11.25 -18.16
CA ASP A 258 2.52 -12.46 -17.57
C ASP A 258 0.98 -12.46 -17.54
N SER A 259 0.32 -11.46 -18.14
CA SER A 259 -1.12 -11.28 -18.04
C SER A 259 -1.83 -11.63 -19.35
N PHE A 260 -3.04 -12.18 -19.22
CA PHE A 260 -3.97 -12.38 -20.33
C PHE A 260 -5.36 -11.91 -19.90
N ALA A 261 -5.69 -10.67 -20.27
CA ALA A 261 -6.86 -9.94 -19.77
C ALA A 261 -8.06 -9.93 -20.73
N LEU A 262 -8.07 -10.75 -21.78
CA LEU A 262 -9.15 -10.74 -22.76
C LEU A 262 -10.46 -11.31 -22.18
N GLU A 263 -11.52 -10.49 -22.15
CA GLU A 263 -12.84 -10.93 -21.73
C GLU A 263 -13.48 -11.87 -22.75
N VAL A 264 -14.14 -12.92 -22.25
CA VAL A 264 -14.80 -13.91 -23.11
C VAL A 264 -16.13 -13.34 -23.60
N SER A 265 -16.16 -13.00 -24.88
CA SER A 265 -17.35 -12.62 -25.62
C SER A 265 -17.53 -13.55 -26.83
N LYS A 266 -18.70 -13.53 -27.48
CA LYS A 266 -18.93 -14.30 -28.71
C LYS A 266 -17.91 -13.98 -29.81
N SER A 267 -17.42 -12.75 -29.89
CA SER A 267 -16.37 -12.33 -30.82
C SER A 267 -14.96 -12.70 -30.36
N SER A 268 -14.70 -12.70 -29.04
CA SER A 268 -13.39 -13.01 -28.48
C SER A 268 -13.12 -14.52 -28.38
N TYR A 269 -14.15 -15.37 -28.39
CA TYR A 269 -14.02 -16.82 -28.21
C TYR A 269 -13.05 -17.46 -29.22
N TYR A 270 -13.23 -17.17 -30.52
CA TYR A 270 -12.34 -17.67 -31.57
C TYR A 270 -10.91 -17.11 -31.46
N LEU A 271 -10.79 -15.85 -31.02
CA LEU A 271 -9.48 -15.24 -30.81
C LEU A 271 -8.71 -15.92 -29.68
N ILE A 272 -9.38 -16.31 -28.59
CA ILE A 272 -8.75 -17.05 -27.48
C ILE A 272 -8.26 -18.42 -27.95
N HIS A 273 -9.02 -19.12 -28.80
CA HIS A 273 -8.58 -20.38 -29.42
C HIS A 273 -7.38 -20.20 -30.36
N ASP A 274 -7.37 -19.15 -31.17
CA ASP A 274 -6.23 -18.82 -32.03
C ASP A 274 -4.97 -18.50 -31.19
N VAL A 275 -5.13 -17.80 -30.07
CA VAL A 275 -4.05 -17.53 -29.10
C VAL A 275 -3.58 -18.81 -28.42
N LEU A 276 -4.49 -19.71 -28.03
CA LEU A 276 -4.13 -21.01 -27.46
C LEU A 276 -3.27 -21.83 -28.44
N ARG A 277 -3.65 -21.86 -29.73
CA ARG A 277 -2.86 -22.53 -30.77
C ARG A 277 -1.48 -21.90 -30.94
N ALA A 278 -1.40 -20.57 -30.94
CA ALA A 278 -0.12 -19.86 -30.99
C ALA A 278 0.73 -20.12 -29.74
N ALA A 279 0.13 -20.15 -28.55
CA ALA A 279 0.82 -20.43 -27.30
C ALA A 279 1.44 -21.84 -27.28
N LYS A 280 0.73 -22.84 -27.80
CA LYS A 280 1.29 -24.19 -28.03
C LYS A 280 2.44 -24.15 -29.04
N LEU A 281 2.27 -23.48 -30.18
CA LEU A 281 3.28 -23.36 -31.24
C LEU A 281 4.59 -22.74 -30.73
N TYR A 282 4.50 -21.67 -29.95
CA TYR A 282 5.67 -20.96 -29.39
C TYR A 282 6.12 -21.50 -28.03
N LYS A 283 5.56 -22.63 -27.55
CA LYS A 283 5.89 -23.26 -26.27
C LYS A 283 5.81 -22.29 -25.08
N LEU A 284 4.66 -21.64 -24.92
CA LEU A 284 4.34 -20.72 -23.84
C LEU A 284 3.36 -21.38 -22.83
N PRO A 285 3.85 -22.19 -21.88
CA PRO A 285 3.00 -23.04 -21.04
C PRO A 285 2.04 -22.24 -20.15
N SER A 286 2.48 -21.13 -19.55
CA SER A 286 1.61 -20.31 -18.68
C SER A 286 0.47 -19.67 -19.48
N LEU A 287 0.73 -19.25 -20.73
CA LEU A 287 -0.31 -18.70 -21.60
C LEU A 287 -1.33 -19.77 -22.03
N VAL A 288 -0.86 -21.00 -22.28
CA VAL A 288 -1.75 -22.15 -22.56
C VAL A 288 -2.72 -22.37 -21.38
N LEU A 289 -2.22 -22.36 -20.14
CA LEU A 289 -3.04 -22.51 -18.94
C LEU A 289 -4.06 -21.37 -18.81
N LEU A 290 -3.63 -20.10 -18.95
CA LEU A 290 -4.52 -18.95 -18.87
C LEU A 290 -5.62 -18.96 -19.94
N CYS A 291 -5.29 -19.33 -21.18
CA CYS A 291 -6.28 -19.45 -22.26
C CYS A 291 -7.30 -20.55 -21.96
N ARG A 292 -6.83 -21.73 -21.49
CA ARG A 292 -7.69 -22.84 -21.09
C ARG A 292 -8.64 -22.44 -19.96
N GLU A 293 -8.14 -21.86 -18.87
CA GLU A 293 -8.97 -21.42 -17.73
C GLU A 293 -10.08 -20.45 -18.14
N ARG A 294 -9.80 -19.52 -19.07
CA ARG A 294 -10.79 -18.58 -19.60
C ARG A 294 -11.85 -19.27 -20.46
N LEU A 295 -11.45 -20.22 -21.30
CA LEU A 295 -12.38 -21.02 -22.10
C LEU A 295 -13.27 -21.91 -21.21
N PHE A 296 -12.68 -22.57 -20.20
CA PHE A 296 -13.42 -23.40 -19.23
C PHE A 296 -14.39 -22.58 -18.36
N SER A 297 -14.02 -21.38 -17.91
CA SER A 297 -14.93 -20.52 -17.15
C SER A 297 -16.17 -20.09 -17.95
N SER A 298 -16.06 -20.07 -19.29
CA SER A 298 -17.13 -19.63 -20.19
C SER A 298 -18.15 -20.72 -20.53
N SER A 299 -17.78 -22.00 -20.47
CA SER A 299 -18.69 -23.11 -20.76
C SER A 299 -19.82 -23.22 -19.72
N SER A 300 -19.56 -22.75 -18.49
CA SER A 300 -20.55 -22.60 -17.40
C SER A 300 -21.57 -21.47 -17.64
N LEU A 301 -21.17 -20.34 -18.27
CA LEU A 301 -22.01 -19.15 -18.40
C LEU A 301 -22.88 -19.11 -19.65
N PHE A 302 -22.45 -19.73 -20.76
CA PHE A 302 -23.13 -19.60 -22.06
C PHE A 302 -24.08 -20.75 -22.41
N GLY A 303 -24.29 -21.73 -21.50
CA GLY A 303 -25.15 -22.88 -21.80
C GLY A 303 -24.73 -23.58 -23.09
N ALA A 304 -23.43 -23.62 -23.38
CA ALA A 304 -22.86 -24.10 -24.63
C ALA A 304 -22.83 -25.64 -24.67
N SER A 305 -23.95 -26.29 -24.38
CA SER A 305 -24.13 -27.74 -24.52
C SER A 305 -24.05 -28.18 -25.99
N LYS A 306 -24.30 -27.30 -26.97
CA LYS A 306 -24.27 -27.69 -28.40
C LYS A 306 -22.97 -27.43 -29.15
N ILE A 307 -22.06 -26.60 -28.63
CA ILE A 307 -20.73 -26.38 -29.25
C ILE A 307 -19.70 -27.31 -28.62
N ALA A 308 -19.84 -27.62 -27.33
CA ALA A 308 -19.00 -28.60 -26.66
C ALA A 308 -19.26 -30.05 -27.14
N GLU A 309 -20.47 -30.38 -27.63
CA GLU A 309 -20.78 -31.73 -28.11
C GLU A 309 -20.08 -32.09 -29.44
N ASP A 310 -19.80 -31.13 -30.32
CA ASP A 310 -19.07 -31.39 -31.57
C ASP A 310 -17.54 -31.45 -31.37
N GLU A 311 -16.98 -30.80 -30.33
CA GLU A 311 -15.54 -30.89 -30.02
C GLU A 311 -15.19 -32.04 -29.06
N MET A 312 -16.15 -32.60 -28.32
CA MET A 312 -15.92 -33.78 -27.45
C MET A 312 -15.84 -35.11 -28.23
N SER A 313 -16.08 -35.12 -29.53
CA SER A 313 -15.86 -36.30 -30.38
C SER A 313 -14.47 -36.37 -31.02
N ASP A 314 -13.63 -35.33 -30.85
CA ASP A 314 -12.28 -35.26 -31.44
C ASP A 314 -11.16 -35.05 -30.40
N SER A 315 -11.47 -35.22 -29.11
CA SER A 315 -10.47 -35.28 -28.04
C SER A 315 -9.74 -36.62 -28.09
N ASN A 316 -8.74 -36.70 -28.97
CA ASN A 316 -7.69 -37.71 -28.86
C ASN A 316 -7.08 -37.65 -27.45
N SER A 317 -6.79 -38.81 -26.89
CA SER A 317 -6.13 -39.06 -25.60
C SER A 317 -4.72 -38.45 -25.44
N GLU A 318 -4.30 -37.56 -26.35
CA GLU A 318 -2.98 -36.91 -26.35
C GLU A 318 -2.99 -35.60 -25.54
N ASP A 319 -4.13 -34.91 -25.40
CA ASP A 319 -4.22 -33.63 -24.65
C ASP A 319 -4.19 -33.81 -23.12
N ASP A 320 -4.59 -34.99 -22.60
CA ASP A 320 -4.58 -35.29 -21.17
C ASP A 320 -3.17 -35.67 -20.66
N ASP A 321 -2.33 -36.32 -21.48
CA ASP A 321 -0.93 -36.65 -21.15
C ASP A 321 -0.01 -35.40 -21.15
N GLU A 322 -0.33 -34.37 -21.96
CA GLU A 322 0.35 -33.06 -21.89
C GLU A 322 0.02 -32.28 -20.59
N MET A 323 -1.11 -32.58 -19.93
CA MET A 323 -1.57 -31.86 -18.73
C MET A 323 -0.76 -32.24 -17.47
N GLU A 324 -0.32 -33.49 -17.34
CA GLU A 324 0.56 -33.90 -16.23
C GLU A 324 1.99 -33.35 -16.39
N THR A 325 2.49 -33.22 -17.62
CA THR A 325 3.84 -32.68 -17.90
C THR A 325 3.95 -31.15 -17.79
N LEU A 326 2.83 -30.43 -17.95
CA LEU A 326 2.73 -28.97 -17.77
C LEU A 326 2.45 -28.52 -16.31
N SER A 327 2.20 -29.47 -15.40
CA SER A 327 1.95 -29.20 -13.97
C SER A 327 3.21 -28.83 -13.16
N GLY A 328 4.39 -28.89 -13.79
CA GLY A 328 5.65 -28.43 -13.20
C GLY A 328 5.69 -26.90 -13.14
N SER A 329 5.58 -26.34 -11.93
CA SER A 329 5.83 -24.94 -11.54
C SER A 329 5.89 -23.96 -12.71
N THR A 330 4.73 -23.42 -13.09
CA THR A 330 4.62 -22.37 -14.11
C THR A 330 5.59 -21.23 -13.82
N ARG A 331 6.58 -21.01 -14.70
CA ARG A 331 7.60 -19.97 -14.52
C ARG A 331 7.01 -18.58 -14.73
N THR A 332 7.28 -17.68 -13.79
CA THR A 332 6.93 -16.26 -13.91
C THR A 332 7.99 -15.51 -14.72
N LEU A 333 7.64 -14.31 -15.18
CA LEU A 333 8.56 -13.37 -15.83
C LEU A 333 9.77 -13.11 -14.94
N ASN A 334 9.57 -12.98 -13.62
CA ASN A 334 10.65 -12.77 -12.67
C ASN A 334 11.62 -13.97 -12.64
N ASP A 335 11.10 -15.20 -12.71
CA ASP A 335 11.94 -16.41 -12.74
C ASP A 335 12.76 -16.47 -14.03
N ASP A 336 12.14 -16.17 -15.17
CA ASP A 336 12.80 -16.18 -16.46
C ASP A 336 13.87 -15.09 -16.56
N MET A 337 13.58 -13.88 -16.07
CA MET A 337 14.55 -12.77 -16.05
C MET A 337 15.68 -13.00 -15.03
N LYS A 338 15.45 -13.77 -13.97
CA LYS A 338 16.52 -14.19 -13.05
C LYS A 338 17.59 -15.01 -13.78
N PHE A 339 17.18 -15.90 -14.68
CA PHE A 339 18.13 -16.65 -15.52
C PHE A 339 18.79 -15.75 -16.56
N ALA A 340 18.07 -14.75 -17.09
CA ALA A 340 18.61 -13.80 -18.07
C ALA A 340 19.80 -12.98 -17.54
N LEU A 341 19.90 -12.73 -16.23
CA LEU A 341 21.07 -12.05 -15.64
C LEU A 341 22.35 -12.89 -15.77
N SER A 342 22.24 -14.22 -15.81
CA SER A 342 23.39 -15.13 -15.96
C SER A 342 23.65 -15.53 -17.41
N ASP A 343 22.74 -15.17 -18.33
CA ASP A 343 22.88 -15.44 -19.74
C ASP A 343 23.59 -14.25 -20.41
N GLU A 344 24.74 -14.49 -21.03
CA GLU A 344 25.49 -13.46 -21.73
C GLU A 344 25.00 -13.28 -23.18
N VAL A 345 24.08 -14.13 -23.63
CA VAL A 345 23.55 -14.09 -25.00
C VAL A 345 22.72 -12.82 -25.19
N TRP A 346 23.15 -11.99 -26.15
CA TRP A 346 22.63 -10.64 -26.43
C TRP A 346 22.91 -9.57 -25.37
N ALA A 347 23.86 -9.80 -24.47
CA ALA A 347 24.41 -8.71 -23.66
C ALA A 347 25.09 -7.68 -24.57
N ASP A 348 24.60 -6.44 -24.52
CA ASP A 348 25.02 -5.34 -25.38
C ASP A 348 25.81 -4.25 -24.61
N ILE A 349 25.87 -4.37 -23.28
CA ILE A 349 26.58 -3.47 -22.36
C ILE A 349 27.46 -4.29 -21.42
N VAL A 350 28.61 -3.73 -21.05
CA VAL A 350 29.45 -4.27 -19.96
C VAL A 350 29.63 -3.21 -18.89
N LEU A 351 29.21 -3.53 -17.67
CA LEU A 351 29.52 -2.73 -16.50
C LEU A 351 30.88 -3.14 -15.94
N ILE A 352 31.73 -2.18 -15.60
CA ILE A 352 32.99 -2.46 -14.89
C ILE A 352 32.83 -1.96 -13.46
N ALA A 353 32.88 -2.87 -12.49
CA ALA A 353 32.87 -2.55 -11.06
C ALA A 353 34.08 -3.22 -10.39
N GLU A 354 34.90 -2.45 -9.67
CA GLU A 354 36.16 -2.93 -9.06
C GLU A 354 37.07 -3.70 -10.03
N GLY A 355 37.11 -3.27 -11.30
CA GLY A 355 37.90 -3.94 -12.35
C GLY A 355 37.32 -5.26 -12.87
N ARG A 356 36.12 -5.66 -12.41
CA ARG A 356 35.40 -6.83 -12.91
C ARG A 356 34.35 -6.43 -13.94
N SER A 357 34.35 -7.12 -15.08
CA SER A 357 33.37 -6.93 -16.16
C SER A 357 32.11 -7.75 -15.89
N ILE A 358 30.95 -7.10 -15.97
CA ILE A 358 29.63 -7.71 -15.84
C ILE A 358 28.85 -7.44 -17.13
N PRO A 359 28.66 -8.45 -18.01
CA PRO A 359 27.82 -8.31 -19.18
C PRO A 359 26.35 -8.17 -18.77
N VAL A 360 25.65 -7.17 -19.32
CA VAL A 360 24.25 -6.86 -19.01
C VAL A 360 23.50 -6.38 -20.25
N HIS A 361 22.17 -6.37 -20.14
CA HIS A 361 21.25 -5.99 -21.20
C HIS A 361 20.73 -4.56 -21.01
N ARG A 362 20.89 -3.74 -22.04
CA ARG A 362 20.43 -2.34 -22.12
C ARG A 362 18.94 -2.20 -21.85
N CYS A 363 18.11 -3.08 -22.43
CA CYS A 363 16.67 -3.01 -22.28
C CYS A 363 16.24 -3.09 -20.80
N MET A 364 16.89 -3.95 -20.01
CA MET A 364 16.63 -4.11 -18.57
C MET A 364 17.05 -2.87 -17.79
N LEU A 365 18.25 -2.34 -18.05
CA LEU A 365 18.74 -1.13 -17.38
C LEU A 365 17.85 0.07 -17.68
N ILE A 366 17.51 0.31 -18.95
CA ILE A 366 16.67 1.44 -19.38
C ILE A 366 15.28 1.34 -18.79
N ALA A 367 14.68 0.15 -18.74
CA ALA A 367 13.34 -0.02 -18.23
C ALA A 367 13.21 0.26 -16.73
N ARG A 368 14.29 0.03 -15.97
CA ARG A 368 14.24 -0.08 -14.50
C ARG A 368 15.03 0.99 -13.75
N SER A 369 16.03 1.60 -14.37
CA SER A 369 16.88 2.63 -13.74
C SER A 369 16.86 3.92 -14.55
N GLU A 370 16.52 5.02 -13.88
CA GLU A 370 16.54 6.35 -14.48
C GLU A 370 17.97 6.84 -14.74
N TYR A 371 18.91 6.51 -13.84
CA TYR A 371 20.33 6.79 -14.02
C TYR A 371 20.87 6.15 -15.30
N PHE A 372 20.71 4.83 -15.45
CA PHE A 372 21.22 4.14 -16.64
C PHE A 372 20.48 4.59 -17.90
N ARG A 373 19.19 4.88 -17.82
CA ARG A 373 18.44 5.47 -18.94
C ARG A 373 19.06 6.79 -19.40
N ALA A 374 19.43 7.68 -18.48
CA ALA A 374 20.08 8.95 -18.80
C ALA A 374 21.49 8.74 -19.37
N VAL A 375 22.34 7.94 -18.71
CA VAL A 375 23.71 7.65 -19.15
C VAL A 375 23.73 7.03 -20.55
N LEU A 376 22.87 6.05 -20.80
CA LEU A 376 22.79 5.36 -22.09
C LEU A 376 22.12 6.18 -23.20
N ALA A 377 21.40 7.25 -22.84
CA ALA A 377 20.96 8.26 -23.79
C ALA A 377 22.13 9.11 -24.28
N PHE A 378 22.98 9.57 -23.36
CA PHE A 378 24.19 10.34 -23.70
C PHE A 378 25.18 9.54 -24.53
N HIS A 379 25.41 8.27 -24.18
CA HIS A 379 26.26 7.38 -24.97
C HIS A 379 25.79 7.24 -26.42
N ARG A 380 24.49 7.09 -26.66
CA ARG A 380 23.97 7.00 -28.04
C ARG A 380 24.18 8.27 -28.85
N LEU A 381 24.06 9.45 -28.22
CA LEU A 381 24.37 10.72 -28.89
C LEU A 381 25.84 10.80 -29.29
N ALA A 382 26.74 10.29 -28.46
CA ALA A 382 28.17 10.24 -28.76
C ALA A 382 28.52 9.19 -29.83
N GLU A 383 27.89 8.02 -29.80
CA GLU A 383 28.09 6.94 -30.79
C GLU A 383 27.63 7.34 -32.20
N SER A 384 26.50 8.04 -32.30
CA SER A 384 25.99 8.56 -33.58
C SER A 384 26.96 9.53 -34.26
N ALA A 385 27.90 10.13 -33.52
CA ALA A 385 28.91 11.03 -34.08
C ALA A 385 30.17 10.28 -34.57
N ASN A 386 30.49 9.11 -34.00
CA ASN A 386 31.74 8.39 -34.23
C ASN A 386 31.61 7.11 -35.09
N ASN A 387 30.39 6.68 -35.44
CA ASN A 387 30.12 5.57 -36.37
C ASN A 387 30.79 4.21 -36.03
N GLU A 388 31.20 3.99 -34.77
CA GLU A 388 31.74 2.73 -34.27
C GLU A 388 30.81 2.16 -33.19
N ARG A 389 30.06 1.09 -33.50
CA ARG A 389 29.33 0.29 -32.50
C ARG A 389 30.30 -0.72 -31.85
N LYS A 390 31.01 -0.30 -30.80
CA LYS A 390 31.61 -1.23 -29.83
C LYS A 390 30.62 -1.42 -28.68
N MET A 391 30.64 -2.58 -28.03
CA MET A 391 29.90 -2.81 -26.77
C MET A 391 30.14 -1.62 -25.84
N ALA A 392 29.07 -1.01 -25.35
CA ALA A 392 29.19 0.15 -24.48
C ALA A 392 29.72 -0.32 -23.12
N VAL A 393 30.91 0.15 -22.78
CA VAL A 393 31.55 -0.13 -21.49
C VAL A 393 31.27 1.03 -20.56
N VAL A 394 30.57 0.75 -19.45
CA VAL A 394 30.23 1.75 -18.44
C VAL A 394 30.98 1.43 -17.15
N ASN A 395 31.85 2.35 -16.73
CA ASN A 395 32.57 2.19 -15.46
C ASN A 395 31.71 2.68 -14.30
N VAL A 396 31.61 1.85 -13.28
CA VAL A 396 30.81 2.07 -12.07
C VAL A 396 31.76 2.21 -10.89
N GLU A 397 31.50 3.20 -10.02
CA GLU A 397 32.35 3.48 -8.85
C GLU A 397 32.09 2.54 -7.67
N ASP A 398 30.89 1.95 -7.58
CA ASP A 398 30.49 1.12 -6.45
C ASP A 398 31.15 -0.28 -6.46
N SER A 399 31.11 -0.94 -5.30
CA SER A 399 31.68 -2.27 -5.13
C SER A 399 31.03 -3.31 -6.05
N TYR A 400 31.76 -4.37 -6.40
CA TYR A 400 31.21 -5.46 -7.19
C TYR A 400 29.99 -6.10 -6.50
N ALA A 401 30.01 -6.19 -5.17
CA ALA A 401 28.89 -6.73 -4.41
C ALA A 401 27.64 -5.84 -4.50
N ALA A 402 27.82 -4.52 -4.39
CA ALA A 402 26.73 -3.55 -4.49
C ALA A 402 26.06 -3.56 -5.87
N ILE A 403 26.85 -3.52 -6.95
CA ILE A 403 26.27 -3.52 -8.29
C ILE A 403 25.55 -4.84 -8.59
N VAL A 404 26.04 -5.97 -8.07
CA VAL A 404 25.34 -7.26 -8.23
C VAL A 404 23.98 -7.23 -7.53
N ARG A 405 23.87 -6.67 -6.32
CA ARG A 405 22.57 -6.53 -5.62
C ARG A 405 21.61 -5.60 -6.37
N VAL A 406 22.13 -4.49 -6.89
CA VAL A 406 21.38 -3.57 -7.77
C VAL A 406 20.87 -4.30 -9.02
N LEU A 407 21.71 -5.09 -9.68
CA LEU A 407 21.32 -5.84 -10.89
C LEU A 407 20.29 -6.93 -10.58
N ARG A 408 20.39 -7.61 -9.43
CA ARG A 408 19.37 -8.57 -8.98
C ARG A 408 18.00 -7.90 -8.83
N PHE A 409 17.97 -6.69 -8.28
CA PHE A 409 16.74 -5.92 -8.19
C PHE A 409 16.21 -5.50 -9.58
N ILE A 410 17.09 -5.05 -10.47
CA ILE A 410 16.73 -4.65 -11.84
C ILE A 410 16.10 -5.82 -12.60
N TYR A 411 16.68 -7.02 -12.53
CA TYR A 411 16.22 -8.16 -13.33
C TYR A 411 15.01 -8.87 -12.75
N TYR A 412 14.89 -9.00 -11.43
CA TYR A 412 13.85 -9.86 -10.84
C TYR A 412 13.33 -9.38 -9.48
N ASP A 413 13.42 -8.07 -9.19
CA ASP A 413 12.80 -7.41 -8.03
C ASP A 413 13.25 -7.94 -6.64
N GLN A 414 14.41 -8.61 -6.56
CA GLN A 414 14.93 -9.12 -5.29
C GLN A 414 15.74 -8.06 -4.55
N VAL A 415 15.31 -7.73 -3.33
CA VAL A 415 16.12 -7.05 -2.32
C VAL A 415 16.60 -8.11 -1.32
N ALA A 416 17.76 -7.91 -0.68
CA ALA A 416 18.35 -8.85 0.28
C ALA A 416 17.46 -9.24 1.49
N LEU A 417 16.26 -8.66 1.59
CA LEU A 417 15.22 -8.91 2.60
C LEU A 417 14.81 -10.38 2.75
N GLN A 418 14.88 -11.18 1.68
CA GLN A 418 14.40 -12.57 1.73
C GLN A 418 15.37 -13.53 2.43
N GLN A 419 16.62 -13.12 2.68
CA GLN A 419 17.60 -13.96 3.39
C GLN A 419 17.58 -13.75 4.92
N LEU A 420 16.69 -12.88 5.44
CA LEU A 420 16.52 -12.51 6.85
C LEU A 420 16.00 -13.63 7.78
N LYS A 421 16.04 -14.91 7.35
CA LYS A 421 15.79 -16.06 8.22
C LYS A 421 17.01 -16.96 8.30
N ARG A 422 18.12 -16.43 8.83
CA ARG A 422 19.16 -17.27 9.45
C ARG A 422 20.10 -16.46 10.36
N ASN A 423 19.78 -16.46 11.66
CA ASN A 423 20.65 -16.23 12.82
C ASN A 423 20.74 -14.79 13.39
N GLU A 424 20.67 -14.70 14.72
CA GLU A 424 20.65 -13.47 15.55
C GLU A 424 22.03 -12.77 15.67
N GLU A 425 23.13 -13.40 15.22
CA GLU A 425 24.48 -12.81 15.25
C GLU A 425 24.80 -11.93 14.03
N THR A 426 23.91 -11.88 13.02
CA THR A 426 24.12 -11.19 11.72
C THR A 426 23.40 -9.86 11.58
N ASP A 427 22.68 -9.38 12.60
CA ASP A 427 21.80 -8.21 12.47
C ASP A 427 22.53 -6.88 12.22
N ALA A 428 23.77 -6.72 12.71
CA ALA A 428 24.57 -5.51 12.49
C ALA A 428 25.04 -5.39 11.03
N ASP A 429 25.68 -6.44 10.50
CA ASP A 429 26.17 -6.49 9.11
C ASP A 429 25.01 -6.34 8.10
N VAL A 430 23.82 -6.82 8.46
CA VAL A 430 22.61 -6.70 7.63
C VAL A 430 22.09 -5.26 7.60
N SER A 431 22.12 -4.54 8.72
CA SER A 431 21.73 -3.13 8.77
C SER A 431 22.65 -2.28 7.89
N ASP A 432 23.95 -2.49 7.98
CA ASP A 432 24.95 -1.77 7.18
C ASP A 432 24.77 -2.09 5.70
N GLN A 433 24.47 -3.36 5.39
CA GLN A 433 24.19 -3.78 4.03
C GLN A 433 22.95 -3.10 3.43
N LEU A 434 21.88 -2.96 4.23
CA LEU A 434 20.65 -2.29 3.79
C LEU A 434 20.85 -0.77 3.63
N LEU A 435 21.73 -0.16 4.43
CA LEU A 435 22.11 1.24 4.26
C LEU A 435 22.93 1.45 2.98
N GLU A 436 23.89 0.57 2.68
CA GLU A 436 24.61 0.59 1.40
C GLU A 436 23.65 0.43 0.21
N ASP A 437 22.69 -0.49 0.32
CA ASP A 437 21.67 -0.73 -0.71
C ASP A 437 20.72 0.46 -0.88
N LEU A 438 20.39 1.18 0.21
CA LEU A 438 19.60 2.40 0.16
C LEU A 438 20.33 3.52 -0.61
N VAL A 439 21.62 3.72 -0.32
CA VAL A 439 22.47 4.70 -1.00
C VAL A 439 22.64 4.34 -2.48
N ALA A 440 22.86 3.07 -2.80
CA ALA A 440 22.94 2.61 -4.18
C ALA A 440 21.60 2.80 -4.90
N ALA A 441 20.48 2.49 -4.26
CA ALA A 441 19.17 2.64 -4.87
C ALA A 441 18.88 4.10 -5.25
N ASP A 442 19.23 5.06 -4.40
CA ASP A 442 19.11 6.49 -4.70
C ASP A 442 20.04 6.91 -5.86
N LYS A 443 21.32 6.51 -5.81
CA LYS A 443 22.31 6.80 -6.86
C LYS A 443 21.89 6.30 -8.24
N TYR A 444 21.29 5.10 -8.32
CA TYR A 444 20.84 4.50 -9.57
C TYR A 444 19.40 4.85 -9.96
N GLY A 445 18.69 5.68 -9.18
CA GLY A 445 17.30 6.04 -9.44
C GLY A 445 16.35 4.82 -9.39
N LEU A 446 16.59 3.90 -8.46
CA LEU A 446 15.78 2.70 -8.21
C LEU A 446 14.79 2.96 -7.08
N GLU A 447 13.80 3.80 -7.40
CA GLU A 447 12.88 4.37 -6.41
C GLU A 447 12.12 3.29 -5.60
N ARG A 448 11.70 2.17 -6.22
CA ARG A 448 11.06 1.08 -5.46
C ARG A 448 12.04 0.36 -4.52
N MET A 449 13.28 0.12 -4.94
CA MET A 449 14.31 -0.51 -4.09
C MET A 449 14.61 0.37 -2.87
N LYS A 450 14.73 1.68 -3.10
CA LYS A 450 14.91 2.69 -2.04
C LYS A 450 13.82 2.55 -0.98
N ARG A 451 12.54 2.53 -1.40
CA ARG A 451 11.40 2.40 -0.49
C ARG A 451 11.36 1.06 0.25
N LEU A 452 11.78 -0.03 -0.38
CA LEU A 452 11.90 -1.33 0.29
C LEU A 452 12.98 -1.28 1.38
N CYS A 453 14.13 -0.68 1.11
CA CYS A 453 15.18 -0.48 2.10
C CYS A 453 14.69 0.42 3.26
N GLU A 454 14.00 1.53 2.96
CA GLU A 454 13.44 2.43 3.99
C GLU A 454 12.51 1.74 4.99
N HIS A 455 11.78 0.71 4.56
CA HIS A 455 10.85 -0.03 5.41
C HIS A 455 11.48 -1.25 6.08
N ALA A 456 12.65 -1.68 5.62
CA ALA A 456 13.36 -2.84 6.13
C ALA A 456 14.42 -2.50 7.18
N ILE A 457 14.99 -1.29 7.13
CA ILE A 457 16.01 -0.85 8.09
C ILE A 457 15.38 -0.78 9.49
N ALA A 458 15.91 -1.60 10.40
CA ALA A 458 15.52 -1.60 11.81
C ALA A 458 16.34 -0.57 12.59
N LEU A 459 15.64 0.26 13.37
CA LEU A 459 16.27 1.26 14.22
C LEU A 459 16.56 0.70 15.61
N ASN A 460 17.76 0.99 16.10
CA ASN A 460 18.20 0.75 17.46
C ASN A 460 18.86 2.02 18.04
N THR A 461 19.16 2.03 19.34
CA THR A 461 19.75 3.20 20.00
C THR A 461 21.17 3.53 19.52
N ALA A 462 21.84 2.62 18.84
CA ALA A 462 23.19 2.83 18.29
C ALA A 462 23.18 3.44 16.89
N ASN A 463 22.30 2.96 16.01
CA ASN A 463 22.27 3.35 14.60
C ASN A 463 21.34 4.54 14.33
N CYS A 464 20.46 4.92 15.26
CA CYS A 464 19.39 5.89 14.98
C CYS A 464 19.87 7.27 14.47
N LEU A 465 21.03 7.75 14.94
CA LEU A 465 21.62 9.02 14.47
C LEU A 465 22.22 8.89 13.06
N GLU A 466 22.96 7.79 12.81
CA GLU A 466 23.54 7.51 11.50
C GLU A 466 22.46 7.29 10.44
N VAL A 467 21.43 6.49 10.76
CA VAL A 467 20.30 6.26 9.86
C VAL A 467 19.55 7.56 9.57
N LEU A 468 19.42 8.47 10.54
CA LEU A 468 18.82 9.78 10.31
C LEU A 468 19.63 10.62 9.31
N ILE A 469 20.96 10.60 9.44
CA ILE A 469 21.87 11.31 8.52
C ILE A 469 21.76 10.72 7.11
N VAL A 470 21.85 9.40 6.97
CA VAL A 470 21.74 8.72 5.67
C VAL A 470 20.37 9.00 5.04
N ALA A 471 19.30 8.95 5.83
CA ALA A 471 17.95 9.23 5.34
C ALA A 471 17.81 10.65 4.80
N GLU A 472 18.45 11.65 5.42
CA GLU A 472 18.49 13.01 4.89
C GLU A 472 19.28 13.09 3.59
N LEU A 473 20.46 12.47 3.56
CA LEU A 473 21.38 12.48 2.42
C LEU A 473 20.74 11.90 1.15
N VAL A 474 20.03 10.77 1.28
CA VAL A 474 19.34 10.10 0.17
C VAL A 474 17.89 10.57 0.00
N HIS A 475 17.47 11.62 0.69
CA HIS A 475 16.09 12.14 0.63
C HIS A 475 15.00 11.06 0.89
N ALA A 476 15.29 10.13 1.79
CA ALA A 476 14.39 9.06 2.22
C ALA A 476 13.38 9.57 3.26
N ALA A 477 12.30 10.18 2.77
CA ALA A 477 11.35 10.90 3.62
C ALA A 477 10.64 10.04 4.67
N HIS A 478 10.34 8.77 4.37
CA HIS A 478 9.70 7.88 5.34
C HIS A 478 10.71 7.45 6.41
N LEU A 479 11.90 6.97 6.02
CA LEU A 479 12.94 6.58 6.98
C LEU A 479 13.35 7.72 7.90
N LYS A 480 13.48 8.95 7.38
CA LYS A 480 13.75 10.16 8.19
C LYS A 480 12.69 10.36 9.28
N GLN A 481 11.40 10.26 8.93
CA GLN A 481 10.31 10.41 9.91
C GLN A 481 10.32 9.31 10.96
N VAL A 482 10.60 8.07 10.56
CA VAL A 482 10.71 6.93 11.48
C VAL A 482 11.89 7.15 12.43
N ALA A 483 13.05 7.59 11.92
CA ALA A 483 14.25 7.88 12.72
C ALA A 483 14.04 9.04 13.70
N MET A 484 13.50 10.17 13.24
CA MET A 484 13.16 11.30 14.10
C MET A 484 12.23 10.87 15.23
N ARG A 485 11.19 10.10 14.92
CA ARG A 485 10.24 9.61 15.93
C ARG A 485 10.86 8.64 16.93
N TYR A 486 11.74 7.77 16.47
CA TYR A 486 12.47 6.85 17.34
C TYR A 486 13.33 7.63 18.34
N ILE A 487 14.06 8.63 17.87
CA ILE A 487 14.90 9.50 18.71
C ILE A 487 14.04 10.29 19.71
N GLN A 488 12.88 10.80 19.29
CA GLN A 488 11.94 11.50 20.18
C GLN A 488 11.43 10.60 21.32
N THR A 489 11.24 9.31 21.02
CA THR A 489 10.73 8.34 22.00
C THR A 489 11.81 7.89 22.98
N ASN A 490 13.05 7.73 22.50
CA ASN A 490 14.18 7.21 23.28
C ASN A 490 15.25 8.30 23.56
N LEU A 491 14.83 9.56 23.69
CA LEU A 491 15.76 10.69 23.76
C LEU A 491 16.74 10.58 24.95
N SER A 492 16.29 10.02 26.08
CA SER A 492 17.15 9.76 27.25
C SER A 492 18.33 8.85 26.91
N ASP A 493 18.09 7.83 26.11
CA ASP A 493 19.05 6.77 25.84
C ASP A 493 20.02 7.21 24.74
N VAL A 494 19.51 7.97 23.76
CA VAL A 494 20.34 8.60 22.71
C VAL A 494 21.27 9.66 23.31
N THR A 495 20.75 10.52 24.20
CA THR A 495 21.55 11.57 24.84
C THR A 495 22.54 11.04 25.88
N ALA A 496 22.32 9.83 26.41
CA ALA A 496 23.29 9.15 27.27
C ALA A 496 24.60 8.83 26.52
N ARG A 497 24.53 8.62 25.20
CA ARG A 497 25.69 8.38 24.31
C ARG A 497 26.33 9.69 23.88
N ARG A 498 27.06 10.32 24.82
CA ARG A 498 27.59 11.68 24.65
C ARG A 498 28.46 11.89 23.40
N GLU A 499 29.35 10.95 23.08
CA GLU A 499 30.30 11.13 21.97
C GLU A 499 29.60 11.13 20.60
N GLU A 500 28.74 10.14 20.34
CA GLU A 500 27.95 10.03 19.10
C GLU A 500 27.01 11.23 18.95
N PHE A 501 26.34 11.61 20.03
CA PHE A 501 25.44 12.76 20.03
C PHE A 501 26.19 14.08 19.83
N GLN A 502 27.37 14.26 20.45
CA GLN A 502 28.16 15.48 20.27
C GLN A 502 28.66 15.62 18.83
N ARG A 503 29.12 14.54 18.20
CA ARG A 503 29.49 14.55 16.78
C ARG A 503 28.30 14.94 15.90
N PHE A 504 27.13 14.36 16.17
CA PHE A 504 25.91 14.75 15.46
C PHE A 504 25.56 16.25 15.61
N GLN A 505 25.79 16.83 16.79
CA GLN A 505 25.59 18.27 17.01
C GLN A 505 26.57 19.14 16.21
N GLU A 506 27.83 18.72 16.13
CA GLU A 506 28.90 19.47 15.43
C GLU A 506 28.75 19.35 13.91
N ASP A 507 28.47 18.14 13.41
CA ASP A 507 28.43 17.84 11.97
C ASP A 507 27.07 18.20 11.33
N PHE A 508 25.95 18.10 12.06
CA PHE A 508 24.59 18.26 11.51
C PHE A 508 23.67 19.18 12.35
N PRO A 509 24.03 20.47 12.54
CA PRO A 509 23.23 21.40 13.35
C PRO A 509 21.82 21.66 12.81
N GLN A 510 21.63 21.57 11.48
CA GLN A 510 20.32 21.78 10.85
C GLN A 510 19.33 20.65 11.19
N LEU A 511 19.78 19.40 11.14
CA LEU A 511 18.97 18.24 11.53
C LEU A 511 18.63 18.27 13.01
N LEU A 512 19.56 18.76 13.84
CA LEU A 512 19.31 18.96 15.27
C LEU A 512 18.24 20.04 15.52
N GLU A 513 18.27 21.16 14.81
CA GLU A 513 17.23 22.19 14.88
C GLU A 513 15.86 21.64 14.45
N GLU A 514 15.83 20.84 13.38
CA GLU A 514 14.61 20.15 12.93
C GLU A 514 14.08 19.17 13.98
N LEU A 515 14.96 18.41 14.64
CA LEU A 515 14.59 17.52 15.74
C LEU A 515 14.00 18.30 16.92
N TYR A 516 14.61 19.41 17.32
CA TYR A 516 14.12 20.26 18.41
C TYR A 516 12.78 20.93 18.09
N THR A 517 12.61 21.43 16.87
CA THR A 517 11.34 22.03 16.44
C THR A 517 10.23 20.99 16.40
N SER A 518 10.51 19.79 15.90
CA SER A 518 9.58 18.66 15.89
C SER A 518 9.21 18.21 17.33
N LEU A 519 10.18 18.14 18.24
CA LEU A 519 9.94 17.87 19.67
C LEU A 519 9.04 18.94 20.30
N ARG A 520 9.35 20.22 20.08
CA ARG A 520 8.58 21.35 20.62
C ARG A 520 7.13 21.30 20.15
N ASP A 521 6.93 21.02 18.87
CA ASP A 521 5.61 20.95 18.27
C ASP A 521 4.79 19.76 18.79
N ALA A 522 5.42 18.59 18.97
CA ALA A 522 4.77 17.43 19.58
C ALA A 522 4.36 17.71 21.04
N SER A 523 5.24 18.32 21.84
CA SER A 523 4.93 18.69 23.23
C SER A 523 3.84 19.76 23.33
N ARG A 524 3.75 20.68 22.37
CA ARG A 524 2.75 21.76 22.37
C ARG A 524 1.32 21.21 22.24
N ASP A 525 1.10 20.28 21.33
CA ASP A 525 -0.23 19.69 21.13
C ASP A 525 -0.69 18.91 22.37
N GLU A 526 0.21 18.16 23.01
CA GLU A 526 -0.07 17.45 24.26
C GLU A 526 -0.37 18.42 25.41
N TYR A 527 0.38 19.51 25.52
CA TYR A 527 0.16 20.54 26.52
C TYR A 527 -1.22 21.20 26.38
N LEU A 528 -1.57 21.69 25.19
CA LEU A 528 -2.87 22.35 24.92
C LEU A 528 -4.05 21.42 25.20
N LEU A 529 -3.90 20.15 24.85
CA LEU A 529 -4.91 19.12 25.07
C LEU A 529 -5.10 18.83 26.57
N ARG A 530 -4.00 18.77 27.34
CA ARG A 530 -4.03 18.58 28.80
C ARG A 530 -4.66 19.79 29.51
N GLU A 531 -4.27 21.00 29.14
CA GLU A 531 -4.81 22.24 29.68
C GLU A 531 -6.33 22.32 29.47
N TRP A 532 -6.78 22.10 28.23
CA TRP A 532 -8.22 22.08 27.92
C TRP A 532 -8.97 20.97 28.66
N HIS A 533 -8.39 19.77 28.78
CA HIS A 533 -9.01 18.67 29.53
C HIS A 533 -9.21 19.06 31.00
N THR A 534 -8.25 19.76 31.61
CA THR A 534 -8.41 20.28 32.97
C THR A 534 -9.52 21.33 33.07
N GLU A 535 -9.61 22.26 32.10
CA GLU A 535 -10.62 23.31 32.06
C GLU A 535 -12.05 22.74 31.88
N VAL A 536 -12.20 21.71 31.05
CA VAL A 536 -13.49 21.02 30.88
C VAL A 536 -13.88 20.25 32.15
N GLY A 537 -12.89 19.62 32.81
CA GLY A 537 -13.11 18.92 34.07
C GLY A 537 -13.62 19.87 35.17
N THR A 538 -13.01 21.05 35.30
CA THR A 538 -13.43 22.06 36.28
C THR A 538 -14.79 22.66 35.93
N SER A 539 -15.07 22.93 34.65
CA SER A 539 -16.38 23.44 34.20
C SER A 539 -17.52 22.44 34.49
N LEU A 540 -17.28 21.14 34.27
CA LEU A 540 -18.25 20.09 34.60
C LEU A 540 -18.48 19.94 36.10
N ALA A 541 -17.41 20.06 36.91
CA ALA A 541 -17.54 20.03 38.36
C ALA A 541 -18.38 21.22 38.87
N ALA A 542 -18.11 22.43 38.36
CA ALA A 542 -18.89 23.63 38.69
C ALA A 542 -20.36 23.52 38.27
N GLN A 543 -20.65 22.97 37.08
CA GLN A 543 -22.03 22.73 36.64
C GLN A 543 -22.77 21.73 37.53
N ARG A 544 -22.10 20.67 38.01
CA ARG A 544 -22.71 19.72 38.95
C ARG A 544 -23.03 20.39 40.28
N GLU A 545 -22.10 21.18 40.81
CA GLU A 545 -22.31 21.94 42.05
C GLU A 545 -23.46 22.95 41.90
N GLU A 546 -23.54 23.68 40.78
CA GLU A 546 -24.69 24.55 40.50
C GLU A 546 -26.01 23.78 40.39
N GLN A 547 -26.02 22.61 39.76
CA GLN A 547 -27.21 21.75 39.69
C GLN A 547 -27.62 21.23 41.07
N GLU A 548 -26.68 20.84 41.90
CA GLU A 548 -26.93 20.42 43.28
C GLU A 548 -27.45 21.57 44.14
N LEU A 549 -26.91 22.78 43.98
CA LEU A 549 -27.42 23.99 44.65
C LEU A 549 -28.82 24.38 44.15
N GLN A 550 -29.10 24.26 42.85
CA GLN A 550 -30.43 24.49 42.30
C GLN A 550 -31.42 23.42 42.77
N TRP A 551 -30.99 22.17 42.87
CA TRP A 551 -31.78 21.08 43.42
C TRP A 551 -32.08 21.32 44.89
N GLY A 552 -31.09 21.71 45.70
CA GLY A 552 -31.24 22.10 47.10
C GLY A 552 -32.24 23.26 47.28
N LYS A 553 -32.12 24.31 46.46
CA LYS A 553 -33.10 25.41 46.46
C LYS A 553 -34.50 24.94 46.08
N LYS A 554 -34.63 24.07 45.07
CA LYS A 554 -35.93 23.50 44.68
C LYS A 554 -36.51 22.63 45.80
N SER A 555 -35.69 21.81 46.48
CA SER A 555 -36.15 20.99 47.59
C SER A 555 -36.57 21.82 48.80
N ASP A 556 -35.89 22.93 49.08
CA ASP A 556 -36.28 23.84 50.17
C ASP A 556 -37.59 24.58 49.87
N THR A 557 -37.86 24.86 48.59
CA THR A 557 -39.14 25.47 48.15
C THR A 557 -40.26 24.46 47.90
N ALA A 558 -39.93 23.17 47.81
CA ALA A 558 -40.91 22.12 47.57
C ALA A 558 -41.60 21.79 48.90
N THR A 559 -42.77 22.40 49.13
CA THR A 559 -43.66 21.96 50.20
C THR A 559 -44.10 20.53 49.90
N PHE A 560 -43.76 19.60 50.79
CA PHE A 560 -44.30 18.25 50.74
C PHE A 560 -45.83 18.34 50.60
N PRO A 561 -46.47 17.60 49.68
CA PRO A 561 -47.87 17.81 49.29
C PRO A 561 -48.81 17.24 50.38
N TRP A 562 -48.76 17.84 51.57
CA TRP A 562 -49.56 17.48 52.72
C TRP A 562 -51.06 17.58 52.43
N VAL A 563 -51.47 18.51 51.56
CA VAL A 563 -52.89 18.71 51.20
C VAL A 563 -53.41 17.54 50.36
N PRO A 564 -52.82 17.16 49.20
CA PRO A 564 -53.20 15.94 48.49
C PRO A 564 -53.10 14.67 49.33
N LEU A 565 -52.03 14.52 50.13
CA LEU A 565 -51.82 13.33 50.94
C LEU A 565 -52.86 13.20 52.06
N SER A 566 -53.17 14.29 52.78
CA SER A 566 -54.24 14.30 53.78
C SER A 566 -55.61 14.07 53.16
N LEU A 567 -55.86 14.59 51.96
CA LEU A 567 -57.14 14.42 51.25
C LEU A 567 -57.33 12.98 50.77
N THR A 568 -56.27 12.32 50.29
CA THR A 568 -56.31 10.88 49.93
C THR A 568 -56.49 9.99 51.15
N VAL A 569 -55.83 10.29 52.28
CA VAL A 569 -56.01 9.55 53.54
C VAL A 569 -57.44 9.74 54.06
N ALA A 570 -57.97 10.97 54.05
CA ALA A 570 -59.34 11.25 54.47
C ALA A 570 -60.39 10.57 53.57
N PHE A 571 -60.19 10.58 52.24
CA PHE A 571 -61.06 9.85 51.32
C PHE A 571 -60.98 8.34 51.54
N GLY A 572 -59.78 7.80 51.76
CA GLY A 572 -59.56 6.40 52.05
C GLY A 572 -60.22 5.96 53.36
N THR A 573 -60.13 6.76 54.43
CA THR A 573 -60.78 6.46 55.72
C THR A 573 -62.29 6.61 55.64
N MET A 574 -62.81 7.62 54.95
CA MET A 574 -64.26 7.78 54.70
C MET A 574 -64.82 6.62 53.88
N TYR A 575 -64.08 6.18 52.85
CA TYR A 575 -64.46 5.03 52.03
C TYR A 575 -64.47 3.72 52.83
N LEU A 576 -63.43 3.46 53.63
CA LEU A 576 -63.37 2.30 54.55
C LEU A 576 -64.49 2.34 55.60
N SER A 577 -64.84 3.53 56.10
CA SER A 577 -65.96 3.74 57.03
C SER A 577 -67.33 3.46 56.39
N MET A 578 -67.58 3.93 55.17
CA MET A 578 -68.81 3.60 54.43
C MET A 578 -68.90 2.11 54.11
N MET A 579 -67.77 1.48 53.74
CA MET A 579 -67.71 0.06 53.44
C MET A 579 -67.96 -0.84 54.66
N HIS A 580 -67.66 -0.38 55.87
CA HIS A 580 -67.96 -1.12 57.11
C HIS A 580 -69.45 -1.06 57.48
N ALA A 581 -70.22 -0.12 56.92
CA ALA A 581 -71.62 0.13 57.27
C ALA A 581 -72.64 -0.56 56.34
N GLN A 582 -72.22 -1.17 55.23
CA GLN A 582 -73.12 -1.88 54.31
C GLN A 582 -72.77 -3.37 54.17
N GLU A 583 -73.71 -4.22 54.56
CA GLU A 583 -73.65 -5.66 54.36
C GLU A 583 -74.12 -6.03 52.93
N HIS A 584 -73.23 -6.72 52.21
CA HIS A 584 -73.44 -7.61 51.04
C HIS A 584 -73.38 -7.03 49.60
N GLU A 585 -72.56 -7.64 48.73
CA GLU A 585 -72.94 -8.68 47.72
C GLU A 585 -71.91 -8.81 46.56
N PHE A 586 -70.94 -7.89 46.41
CA PHE A 586 -69.90 -7.96 45.36
C PHE A 586 -68.48 -7.86 45.93
N SER A 587 -67.77 -8.99 46.05
CA SER A 587 -66.48 -9.09 46.75
C SER A 587 -65.27 -8.44 46.03
N ALA A 588 -65.37 -8.12 44.73
CA ALA A 588 -64.22 -7.67 43.93
C ALA A 588 -64.18 -6.15 43.60
N VAL A 589 -65.30 -5.44 43.73
CA VAL A 589 -65.40 -3.98 43.47
C VAL A 589 -64.60 -3.13 44.47
N PRO A 590 -64.49 -3.49 45.78
CA PRO A 590 -63.74 -2.67 46.73
C PRO A 590 -62.23 -2.66 46.47
N ALA A 591 -61.65 -3.80 46.07
CA ALA A 591 -60.21 -3.93 45.84
C ALA A 591 -59.76 -3.18 44.57
N THR A 592 -60.58 -3.19 43.52
CA THR A 592 -60.28 -2.51 42.25
C THR A 592 -60.35 -0.99 42.39
N ASN A 593 -61.33 -0.46 43.13
CA ASN A 593 -61.42 0.98 43.42
C ASN A 593 -60.31 1.47 44.34
N LEU A 594 -59.86 0.66 45.31
CA LEU A 594 -58.76 1.03 46.20
C LEU A 594 -57.42 1.07 45.43
N VAL A 595 -57.21 0.14 44.49
CA VAL A 595 -56.06 0.18 43.56
C VAL A 595 -56.14 1.39 42.62
N ALA A 596 -57.32 1.76 42.12
CA ALA A 596 -57.50 2.93 41.27
C ALA A 596 -57.23 4.25 42.02
N ILE A 597 -57.74 4.39 43.26
CA ILE A 597 -57.48 5.57 44.10
C ILE A 597 -56.00 5.65 44.49
N ALA A 598 -55.36 4.52 44.81
CA ALA A 598 -53.93 4.47 45.07
C ALA A 598 -53.10 4.82 43.83
N ALA A 599 -53.52 4.38 42.63
CA ALA A 599 -52.86 4.71 41.38
C ALA A 599 -53.00 6.20 41.02
N ILE A 600 -54.18 6.79 41.22
CA ILE A 600 -54.41 8.23 40.99
C ILE A 600 -53.65 9.06 42.03
N GLY A 601 -53.66 8.66 43.30
CA GLY A 601 -52.85 9.30 44.36
C GLY A 601 -51.35 9.21 44.08
N GLY A 602 -50.87 8.07 43.59
CA GLY A 602 -49.49 7.87 43.16
C GLY A 602 -49.09 8.72 41.96
N ALA A 603 -49.99 8.86 40.97
CA ALA A 603 -49.77 9.71 39.79
C ALA A 603 -49.68 11.21 40.16
N ILE A 604 -50.50 11.67 41.11
CA ILE A 604 -50.47 13.04 41.64
C ILE A 604 -49.21 13.28 42.48
N MET A 605 -48.80 12.32 43.33
CA MET A 605 -47.56 12.41 44.12
C MET A 605 -46.28 12.42 43.25
N MET A 606 -46.30 11.73 42.12
CA MET A 606 -45.20 11.70 41.14
C MET A 606 -45.24 12.87 40.14
N GLY A 607 -46.23 13.77 40.22
CA GLY A 607 -46.33 14.96 39.37
C GLY A 607 -46.69 14.70 37.90
N TYR A 608 -47.36 13.59 37.59
CA TYR A 608 -47.81 13.25 36.24
C TYR A 608 -49.17 13.87 35.85
N LEU A 609 -49.86 14.48 36.82
CA LEU A 609 -51.10 15.26 36.72
C LEU A 609 -50.91 16.54 37.53
#